data_AF-K2C9W0-F1
#
_entry.id   AF-K2C9W0-F1
#
_cell.length_a   1.000
_cell.length_b   1.000
_cell.length_c   1.000
_cell.angle_alpha   90.00
_cell.angle_beta   90.00
_cell.angle_gamma   90.00
#
_symmetry.space_group_name_H-M   'P 1'
#
loop_
_entity.id
_entity.type
_entity.pdbx_description
1 polymer ?
#
loop_
_entity_poly.entity_id
_entity_poly.type
_entity_poly.pdbx_seq_one_letter_code
_entity_poly.pdbx_strand_id
1 'polypeptide(L)' 'IAGYRDVPGKPALFATTKIFLDYFNLKNVSQLPPLSELVDFESLEKQLGLQLPALTTSVESEEIMLEEAEVVEEV' A
#
# COMPACT_ATOMS: atom_id res chain seq x y z
N ILE A 1 -6.82 -1.83 13.57
CA ILE A 1 -7.35 -0.48 13.89
C ILE A 1 -6.51 0.08 15.03
N ALA A 2 -6.05 1.32 14.94
CA ALA A 2 -5.13 1.91 15.92
C ALA A 2 -5.87 2.62 17.08
N GLY A 3 -7.13 2.99 16.87
CA GLY A 3 -7.97 3.60 17.88
C GLY A 3 -9.21 4.23 17.27
N TYR A 4 -9.90 5.06 18.04
CA TYR A 4 -11.02 5.87 17.58
C TYR A 4 -10.81 7.30 18.05
N ARG A 5 -11.16 8.28 17.21
CA ARG A 5 -11.04 9.69 17.58
C ARG A 5 -12.20 10.11 18.47
N ASP A 6 -11.96 10.93 19.48
CA ASP A 6 -13.00 11.41 20.40
C ASP A 6 -13.74 12.62 19.82
N VAL A 7 -14.40 12.39 18.68
CA VAL A 7 -15.29 13.34 17.99
C VAL A 7 -16.64 12.66 17.74
N PRO A 8 -17.75 13.41 17.56
CA PRO A 8 -19.05 12.82 17.25
C PRO A 8 -18.96 11.88 16.05
N GLY A 9 -19.42 10.64 16.23
CA GLY A 9 -19.27 9.56 15.25
C GLY A 9 -18.03 8.68 15.43
N LYS A 10 -17.16 8.98 16.40
CA LYS A 10 -15.97 8.19 16.81
C LYS A 10 -15.30 7.46 15.64
N PRO A 11 -14.74 8.18 14.65
CA PRO A 11 -14.18 7.54 13.47
C PRO A 11 -12.96 6.70 13.85
N ALA A 12 -12.80 5.58 13.15
CA ALA A 12 -11.64 4.70 13.28
C ALA A 12 -10.36 5.41 12.87
N LEU A 13 -9.31 5.23 13.66
CA LEU A 13 -7.95 5.64 13.36
C LEU A 13 -7.19 4.44 12.81
N PHE A 14 -6.55 4.65 11.66
CA PHE A 14 -5.64 3.69 11.06
C PHE A 14 -4.21 4.17 11.25
N ALA A 15 -3.31 3.22 11.44
CA ALA A 15 -1.88 3.47 11.53
C ALA A 15 -1.17 2.41 10.69
N THR A 16 0.10 2.67 10.38
CA THR A 16 0.97 1.69 9.74
C THR A 16 1.24 0.51 10.67
N THR A 17 1.73 -0.59 10.10
CA THR A 17 2.06 -1.81 10.83
C THR A 17 3.56 -1.97 10.99
N LYS A 18 3.98 -2.89 11.85
CA LYS A 18 5.40 -3.27 11.94
C LYS A 18 5.92 -3.86 10.62
N ILE A 19 5.07 -4.62 9.91
CA ILE A 19 5.40 -5.17 8.59
C ILE A 19 5.73 -4.07 7.59
N PHE A 20 4.97 -2.96 7.60
CA PHE A 20 5.29 -1.78 6.79
C PHE A 20 6.68 -1.21 7.15
N LEU A 21 6.98 -1.05 8.44
CA LEU A 21 8.27 -0.53 8.87
C LEU A 21 9.43 -1.44 8.46
N ASP A 22 9.26 -2.76 8.64
CA ASP A 22 10.27 -3.75 8.28
C ASP A 22 10.48 -3.81 6.75
N TYR A 23 9.41 -3.68 5.95
CA TYR A 23 9.48 -3.64 4.49
C TYR A 23 10.26 -2.42 3.96
N PHE A 24 9.99 -1.24 4.50
CA PHE A 24 10.73 -0.02 4.15
C PHE A 24 12.07 0.12 4.90
N ASN A 25 12.44 -0.89 5.69
CA ASN A 25 13.64 -0.91 6.50
C ASN A 25 13.78 0.32 7.43
N LEU A 26 12.65 0.78 7.99
CA LEU A 26 12.52 1.93 8.87
C LEU A 26 12.42 1.49 10.33
N LYS A 27 12.98 2.29 11.24
CA LYS A 27 12.82 2.06 12.69
C LYS A 27 11.56 2.74 13.25
N ASN A 28 11.12 3.81 12.59
CA ASN A 28 10.01 4.65 13.04
C ASN A 28 9.46 5.48 11.88
N VAL A 29 8.17 5.82 11.97
CA VAL A 29 7.41 6.53 10.91
C VAL A 29 7.97 7.92 10.60
N SER A 30 8.62 8.56 11.57
CA SER A 30 9.24 9.89 11.39
C SER A 30 10.47 9.89 10.48
N GLN A 31 11.00 8.72 10.12
CA GLN A 31 12.12 8.60 9.17
C GLN A 31 11.67 8.69 7.70
N LEU A 32 10.36 8.78 7.45
CA LEU A 32 9.85 8.98 6.11
C LEU A 32 10.27 10.35 5.55
N PRO A 33 10.56 10.43 4.24
CA PRO A 33 10.75 11.71 3.58
C PRO A 33 9.58 12.66 3.87
N PRO A 34 9.84 13.96 4.13
CA PRO A 34 8.77 14.93 4.35
C PRO A 34 7.88 15.03 3.12
N LEU A 35 6.58 15.23 3.33
CA LEU A 35 5.58 15.37 2.25
C LEU A 35 5.70 16.70 1.48
N SER A 36 6.59 17.60 1.91
CA SER A 36 6.72 18.94 1.35
C SER A 36 7.67 18.91 0.15
N GLU A 37 7.12 19.34 -0.99
CA GLU A 37 7.66 19.32 -2.36
C GLU A 37 7.36 18.00 -3.08
N LEU A 38 6.23 18.02 -3.81
CA LEU A 38 5.72 17.05 -4.77
C LEU A 38 6.82 16.13 -5.33
N VAL A 39 7.13 15.06 -4.61
CA VAL A 39 8.00 14.01 -5.11
C VAL A 39 7.19 13.30 -6.17
N ASP A 40 7.74 13.24 -7.39
CA ASP A 40 7.14 12.48 -8.47
C ASP A 40 6.88 11.05 -7.99
N PHE A 41 5.61 10.64 -7.99
CA PHE A 41 5.17 9.34 -7.50
C PHE A 41 5.86 8.20 -8.26
N GLU A 42 6.14 8.39 -9.55
CA GLU A 42 6.83 7.39 -10.37
C GLU A 42 8.29 7.21 -9.92
N SER A 43 8.95 8.30 -9.54
CA SER A 43 10.30 8.25 -8.97
C SER A 43 10.31 7.56 -7.61
N LEU A 44 9.27 7.77 -6.80
CA LEU A 44 9.15 7.16 -5.48
C LEU A 44 8.92 5.65 -5.59
N GLU A 45 8.05 5.21 -6.49
CA GLU A 45 7.78 3.79 -6.77
C GLU A 45 9.05 3.04 -7.18
N LYS A 46 9.83 3.62 -8.10
CA LYS A 46 11.11 3.05 -8.55
C LYS A 46 12.12 2.95 -7.40
N GLN A 47 12.23 3.97 -6.57
CA GLN A 47 13.17 3.98 -5.44
C GLN A 47 12.79 2.97 -4.36
N LEU A 48 11.49 2.77 -4.16
CA LEU A 48 10.94 1.87 -3.14
C LEU A 48 10.75 0.43 -3.65
N GLY A 49 11.00 0.16 -4.94
CA GLY A 49 10.81 -1.16 -5.54
C GLY A 49 9.36 -1.64 -5.47
N LEU A 50 8.41 -0.71 -5.42
CA LEU A 50 7.00 -1.01 -5.27
C LEU A 50 6.39 -1.28 -6.65
N GLN A 51 5.98 -2.52 -6.93
CA GLN A 51 4.99 -2.78 -7.96
C GLN A 51 3.60 -2.49 -7.39
N LEU A 52 3.15 -1.24 -7.48
CA LEU A 52 1.74 -0.96 -7.30
C LEU A 52 1.02 -1.33 -8.60
N PRO A 53 -0.06 -2.13 -8.56
CA PRO A 53 -0.95 -2.20 -9.70
C PRO A 53 -1.44 -0.78 -9.98
N ALA A 54 -1.38 -0.33 -11.23
CA ALA A 54 -1.90 0.97 -11.60
C ALA A 54 -3.36 1.03 -11.15
N LEU A 55 -3.63 1.78 -10.07
CA LEU A 55 -4.97 1.95 -9.56
C LEU A 55 -5.66 2.88 -10.56
N THR A 56 -6.24 2.29 -11.60
CA THR A 56 -7.10 2.99 -12.54
C THR A 56 -8.22 3.60 -11.72
N THR A 57 -8.10 4.90 -11.46
CA THR A 57 -9.21 5.72 -10.97
C THR A 57 -10.23 5.79 -12.09
N SER A 58 -11.05 4.76 -12.17
CA SER A 58 -12.33 4.74 -12.86
C SER A 58 -13.15 3.71 -12.10
N VAL A 59 -14.18 4.20 -11.44
CA VAL A 59 -15.34 3.40 -11.08
C VAL A 59 -15.79 2.63 -12.31
N GLU A 60 -15.45 1.34 -12.38
CA GLU A 60 -16.24 0.32 -13.05
C GLU A 60 -15.75 -1.06 -12.62
N SER A 61 -16.73 -1.81 -12.13
CA SER A 61 -16.70 -3.21 -11.72
C SER A 61 -16.18 -4.12 -12.83
N GLU A 62 -15.76 -5.34 -12.46
CA GLU A 62 -15.32 -6.45 -13.34
C GLU A 62 -13.84 -6.29 -13.74
N GLU A 63 -12.91 -7.24 -13.56
CA GLU A 63 -12.97 -8.68 -13.43
C GLU A 63 -11.58 -9.09 -12.87
N ILE A 64 -11.50 -9.69 -11.67
CA ILE A 64 -10.22 -10.23 -11.19
C ILE A 64 -10.05 -11.58 -11.88
N MET A 65 -9.33 -11.61 -13.00
CA MET A 65 -8.84 -12.83 -13.61
C MET A 65 -7.81 -13.47 -12.67
N LEU A 66 -8.25 -14.45 -11.89
CA LEU A 66 -7.37 -15.34 -11.14
C LEU A 66 -6.65 -16.24 -12.15
N GLU A 67 -5.36 -16.03 -12.35
CA GLU A 67 -4.50 -16.97 -13.06
C GLU A 67 -4.50 -18.31 -12.29
N GLU A 68 -5.11 -19.32 -12.89
CA GLU A 68 -5.11 -20.68 -12.38
C GLU A 68 -3.67 -21.22 -12.43
N ALA A 69 -3.19 -21.68 -11.28
CA ALA A 69 -1.86 -22.24 -11.14
C ALA A 69 -1.68 -23.45 -12.06
N GLU A 70 -0.60 -23.40 -12.85
CA GLU A 70 -0.05 -24.48 -13.65
C GLU A 70 0.06 -25.78 -12.82
N VAL A 71 -0.83 -26.74 -13.08
CA VAL A 71 -0.57 -28.15 -12.75
C VAL A 71 0.14 -28.76 -13.95
N VAL A 72 1.46 -28.73 -13.88
CA VAL A 72 2.33 -29.64 -14.65
C VAL A 72 2.02 -31.06 -14.19
N GLU A 73 1.43 -31.87 -15.06
CA GLU A 73 1.48 -33.32 -14.92
C GLU A 73 2.32 -33.90 -16.07
N GLU A 74 3.25 -34.75 -15.64
CA GLU A 74 4.41 -35.30 -16.33
C GLU A 74 4.03 -36.36 -17.38
N VAL A 75 4.97 -36.61 -18.31
CA VAL A 75 4.90 -37.48 -19.50
C VAL A 75 4.38 -38.90 -19.22
#